data_AF-A0A1I4UAS8-F1
#
_entry.id   AF-A0A1I4UAS8-F1
#
_cell.length_a   1.000
_cell.length_b   1.000
_cell.length_c   1.000
_cell.angle_alpha   90.00
_cell.angle_beta   90.00
_cell.angle_gamma   90.00
#
_symmetry.space_group_name_H-M   'P 1'
#
loop_
_entity.id
_entity.type
_entity.pdbx_description
1 polymer ?
#
loop_
_entity_poly.entity_id
_entity_poly.type
_entity_poly.pdbx_seq_one_letter_code
_entity_poly.pdbx_strand_id
1 'polypeptide(L)'
;MSDIQINKTGEPDIIQASDGKLTLSVPIQIKRRSGRKLVTLPNGETEKARPWNTVATPLRLALARRHRWLAMLESGEAKSLREIATRESVDRSYVSRMVNLTTLAPDIVAAILDDKLPNHITLFDLAVDPSLLWEEQLEQVKKVLSP
;
A
#
# COMPACT_ATOMS: atom_id res chain seq x y z
N MET A 1 17.64 3.25 -17.07
CA MET A 1 18.31 3.62 -15.80
C MET A 1 17.29 4.35 -14.96
N SER A 2 17.25 4.08 -13.66
CA SER A 2 16.02 4.17 -12.89
C SER A 2 16.25 5.10 -11.71
N ASP A 3 15.84 6.35 -11.85
CA ASP A 3 16.20 7.46 -10.95
C ASP A 3 15.70 7.24 -9.51
N ILE A 4 16.55 7.63 -8.56
CA ILE A 4 16.42 7.48 -7.12
C ILE A 4 16.05 8.85 -6.57
N GLN A 5 14.97 8.94 -5.79
CA GLN A 5 14.65 10.14 -5.03
C GLN A 5 15.00 9.98 -3.55
N ILE A 6 15.35 11.11 -2.97
CA ILE A 6 16.39 11.30 -1.97
C ILE A 6 15.76 12.29 -0.96
N ASN A 7 15.26 11.83 0.19
CA ASN A 7 14.54 12.69 1.16
C ASN A 7 15.48 13.37 2.13
N LYS A 8 15.53 14.71 2.21
CA LYS A 8 16.42 15.42 3.14
C LYS A 8 16.14 15.14 4.63
N THR A 9 17.08 14.54 5.35
CA THR A 9 17.03 14.12 6.76
C THR A 9 17.75 15.07 7.72
N GLY A 10 18.15 16.28 7.29
CA GLY A 10 18.95 17.21 8.09
C GLY A 10 19.27 18.53 7.38
N GLU A 11 19.94 19.46 8.05
CA GLU A 11 20.27 20.77 7.47
C GLU A 11 21.25 20.64 6.29
N PRO A 12 21.08 21.46 5.23
CA PRO A 12 22.00 21.46 4.12
C PRO A 12 23.30 22.12 4.56
N ASP A 13 24.43 21.46 4.29
CA ASP A 13 25.73 22.08 4.56
C ASP A 13 26.29 22.67 3.27
N ILE A 14 26.70 23.94 3.33
CA ILE A 14 27.24 24.68 2.19
C ILE A 14 28.73 24.90 2.43
N ILE A 15 29.55 24.15 1.70
CA ILE A 15 31.00 24.29 1.77
C ILE A 15 31.44 25.17 0.60
N GLN A 16 31.92 26.37 0.90
CA GLN A 16 32.57 27.23 -0.07
C GLN A 16 34.07 26.96 -0.08
N ALA A 17 34.57 26.52 -1.23
CA ALA A 17 36.00 26.33 -1.44
C ALA A 17 36.67 27.67 -1.84
N SER A 18 37.94 27.82 -1.48
CA SER A 18 38.74 29.03 -1.73
C SER A 18 38.99 29.30 -3.22
N ASP A 19 38.71 28.34 -4.11
CA ASP A 19 38.74 28.48 -5.57
C ASP A 19 37.40 28.96 -6.16
N GLY A 20 36.41 29.29 -5.32
CA GLY A 20 35.11 29.82 -5.73
C GLY A 20 34.04 28.76 -6.02
N LYS A 21 34.32 27.46 -5.79
CA LYS A 21 33.32 26.40 -5.94
C LYS A 21 32.41 26.28 -4.72
N LEU A 22 31.13 26.00 -4.98
CA LEU A 22 30.09 25.85 -3.96
C LEU A 22 29.59 24.41 -3.95
N THR A 23 29.77 23.71 -2.83
CA THR A 23 29.32 22.32 -2.66
C THR A 23 28.16 22.27 -1.66
N LEU A 24 27.02 21.73 -2.09
CA LEU A 24 25.81 21.56 -1.29
C LEU A 24 25.67 20.09 -0.85
N SER A 25 25.72 19.83 0.46
CA SER A 25 25.46 18.50 1.03
C SER A 25 24.03 18.42 1.57
N VAL A 26 23.26 17.43 1.14
CA VAL A 26 21.86 17.23 1.55
C VAL A 26 21.73 15.81 2.11
N PRO A 27 21.67 15.62 3.44
CA PRO A 27 21.59 14.27 4.03
C PRO A 27 20.24 13.66 3.69
N ILE A 28 20.14 12.39 3.25
CA ILE A 28 18.87 11.84 2.74
C ILE A 28 18.47 10.41 3.14
N GLN A 29 17.16 10.11 3.18
CA GLN A 29 16.62 8.79 3.52
C GLN A 29 15.73 8.18 2.41
N ILE A 30 16.10 6.98 1.93
CA ILE A 30 15.37 6.26 0.86
C ILE A 30 14.48 5.17 1.48
N LYS A 31 13.16 5.22 1.24
CA LYS A 31 12.22 4.16 1.65
C LYS A 31 11.79 3.34 0.43
N ARG A 32 11.88 2.00 0.51
CA ARG A 32 11.50 1.07 -0.58
C ARG A 32 10.23 0.30 -0.23
N ARG A 33 9.22 0.30 -1.12
CA ARG A 33 8.01 -0.52 -1.01
C ARG A 33 7.83 -1.38 -2.25
N SER A 34 7.83 -2.71 -2.07
CA SER A 34 7.34 -3.74 -3.00
C SER A 34 7.39 -3.36 -4.49
N GLY A 35 8.60 -3.12 -5.02
CA GLY A 35 8.85 -2.92 -6.45
C GLY A 35 8.38 -1.60 -7.09
N ARG A 36 7.61 -0.75 -6.42
CA ARG A 36 7.10 0.52 -7.00
C ARG A 36 7.95 1.71 -6.56
N LYS A 37 8.45 2.47 -7.54
CA LYS A 37 9.08 3.77 -7.31
C LYS A 37 8.00 4.85 -7.32
N LEU A 38 7.90 5.61 -6.23
CA LEU A 38 6.96 6.71 -6.08
C LEU A 38 7.76 7.99 -5.78
N VAL A 39 7.53 9.03 -6.57
CA VAL A 39 8.11 10.36 -6.37
C VAL A 39 7.10 11.17 -5.56
N THR A 40 7.54 11.68 -4.40
CA THR A 40 6.71 12.50 -3.50
C THR A 40 7.32 13.89 -3.43
N LEU A 41 6.49 14.91 -3.55
CA LEU A 41 6.88 16.31 -3.41
C LEU A 41 7.22 16.63 -1.94
N PRO A 42 8.01 17.69 -1.66
CA PRO A 42 8.40 18.07 -0.29
C PRO A 42 7.21 18.38 0.64
N ASN A 43 6.06 18.72 0.08
CA ASN A 43 4.79 18.95 0.80
C ASN A 43 4.03 17.64 1.11
N GLY A 44 4.59 16.48 0.79
CA GLY A 44 3.96 15.17 0.99
C GLY A 44 2.97 14.77 -0.11
N GLU A 45 2.75 15.63 -1.11
CA GLU A 45 1.85 15.31 -2.22
C GLU A 45 2.52 14.37 -3.21
N THR A 46 1.76 13.40 -3.70
CA THR A 46 2.20 12.53 -4.79
C THR A 46 1.90 13.19 -6.11
N GLU A 47 2.86 13.20 -7.05
CA GLU A 47 2.58 13.65 -8.41
C GLU A 47 1.49 12.73 -9.02
N LYS A 48 0.38 13.30 -9.49
CA LYS A 48 -0.73 12.51 -10.05
C LYS A 48 -0.26 11.80 -11.31
N ALA A 49 -0.07 10.48 -11.21
CA ALA A 49 0.16 9.64 -12.38
C ALA A 49 -1.02 9.79 -13.36
N ARG A 50 -0.73 9.84 -14.67
CA ARG A 50 -1.78 9.90 -15.68
C ARG A 50 -2.74 8.70 -15.51
N PRO A 51 -4.06 8.86 -15.71
CA PRO A 51 -5.05 7.82 -15.40
C PRO A 51 -4.74 6.45 -16.01
N TRP A 52 -4.27 6.44 -17.26
CA TRP A 52 -3.93 5.22 -18.01
C TRP A 52 -2.54 4.63 -17.72
N ASN A 53 -1.69 5.36 -16.99
CA ASN A 53 -0.37 4.88 -16.55
C ASN A 53 -0.39 4.31 -15.12
N THR A 54 -1.56 4.28 -14.48
CA THR A 54 -1.66 3.86 -13.08
C THR A 54 -1.75 2.34 -13.02
N VAL A 55 -0.60 1.68 -12.95
CA VAL A 55 -0.53 0.26 -12.56
C VAL A 55 -1.27 0.10 -11.23
N ALA A 56 -2.15 -0.90 -11.15
CA ALA A 56 -2.91 -1.17 -9.93
C ALA A 56 -1.97 -1.33 -8.73
N THR A 57 -2.25 -0.64 -7.64
CA THR A 57 -1.47 -0.80 -6.41
C THR A 57 -1.64 -2.22 -5.86
N PRO A 58 -0.65 -2.75 -5.11
CA PRO A 58 -0.76 -4.07 -4.50
C PRO A 58 -2.03 -4.24 -3.66
N LEU A 59 -2.51 -3.16 -3.03
CA LEU A 59 -3.72 -3.16 -2.23
C LEU A 59 -4.98 -3.31 -3.09
N ARG A 60 -5.07 -2.59 -4.22
CA ARG A 60 -6.14 -2.76 -5.21
C ARG A 60 -6.15 -4.16 -5.83
N LEU A 61 -4.97 -4.67 -6.20
CA LEU A 61 -4.82 -6.03 -6.74
C LEU A 61 -5.24 -7.08 -5.72
N ALA A 62 -4.87 -6.90 -4.45
CA ALA A 62 -5.28 -7.81 -3.40
C ALA A 62 -6.80 -7.81 -3.25
N LEU A 63 -7.44 -6.63 -3.18
CA LEU A 63 -8.89 -6.49 -3.09
C LEU A 63 -9.60 -7.22 -4.24
N ALA A 64 -9.20 -6.95 -5.49
CA ALA A 64 -9.75 -7.65 -6.66
C ALA A 64 -9.56 -9.18 -6.57
N ARG A 65 -8.38 -9.64 -6.15
CA ARG A 65 -8.08 -11.07 -6.00
C ARG A 65 -8.98 -11.73 -4.95
N ARG A 66 -9.30 -11.05 -3.83
CA ARG A 66 -10.18 -11.63 -2.80
C ARG A 66 -11.62 -11.71 -3.24
N HIS A 67 -12.14 -10.68 -3.91
CA HIS A 67 -13.48 -10.76 -4.48
C HIS A 67 -13.58 -11.87 -5.53
N ARG A 68 -12.52 -12.10 -6.33
CA ARG A 68 -12.47 -13.27 -7.22
C ARG A 68 -12.50 -14.59 -6.45
N TRP A 69 -11.76 -14.70 -5.34
CA TRP A 69 -11.80 -15.90 -4.49
C TRP A 69 -13.18 -16.15 -3.90
N LEU A 70 -13.84 -15.10 -3.41
CA LEU A 70 -15.22 -15.18 -2.92
C LEU A 70 -16.17 -15.66 -4.02
N ALA A 71 -16.09 -15.07 -5.21
CA ALA A 71 -16.90 -15.47 -6.36
C ALA A 71 -16.66 -16.94 -6.76
N MET A 72 -15.43 -17.45 -6.68
CA MET A 72 -15.13 -18.87 -6.91
C MET A 72 -15.77 -19.79 -5.87
N LEU A 73 -15.86 -19.36 -4.60
CA LEU A 73 -16.55 -20.13 -3.56
C LEU A 73 -18.07 -20.11 -3.78
N GLU A 74 -18.64 -18.95 -4.08
CA GLU A 74 -20.08 -18.76 -4.27
C GLU A 74 -20.60 -19.47 -5.52
N SER A 75 -19.83 -19.46 -6.61
CA SER A 75 -20.15 -20.18 -7.84
C SER A 75 -19.92 -21.70 -7.75
N GLY A 76 -19.25 -22.15 -6.69
CA GLY A 76 -18.81 -23.55 -6.55
C GLY A 76 -17.64 -23.94 -7.45
N GLU A 77 -17.02 -22.99 -8.17
CA GLU A 77 -15.80 -23.21 -8.95
C GLU A 77 -14.67 -23.75 -8.05
N ALA A 78 -14.60 -23.30 -6.79
CA ALA A 78 -13.75 -23.85 -5.76
C ALA A 78 -14.60 -24.33 -4.57
N LYS A 79 -14.34 -25.55 -4.08
CA LYS A 79 -15.11 -26.19 -3.00
C LYS A 79 -14.66 -25.76 -1.60
N SER A 80 -13.47 -25.18 -1.48
CA SER A 80 -12.93 -24.76 -0.18
C SER A 80 -11.77 -23.76 -0.32
N LEU A 81 -11.44 -23.08 0.78
CA LEU A 81 -10.24 -22.24 0.87
C LEU A 81 -8.94 -23.01 0.59
N ARG A 82 -8.91 -24.31 0.87
CA ARG A 82 -7.74 -25.17 0.57
C ARG A 82 -7.55 -25.32 -0.93
N GLU A 83 -8.64 -25.46 -1.68
CA GLU A 83 -8.58 -25.56 -3.14
C GLU A 83 -8.10 -24.25 -3.77
N ILE A 84 -8.58 -23.11 -3.25
CA ILE A 84 -8.10 -21.79 -3.66
C ILE A 84 -6.61 -21.64 -3.37
N ALA A 85 -6.15 -22.04 -2.18
CA ALA A 85 -4.75 -22.00 -1.81
C ALA A 85 -3.86 -22.81 -2.77
N THR A 86 -4.28 -24.02 -3.14
CA THR A 86 -3.58 -24.86 -4.12
C THR A 86 -3.54 -24.20 -5.51
N ARG A 87 -4.68 -23.69 -6.00
CA ARG A 87 -4.76 -23.03 -7.32
C ARG A 87 -3.87 -21.80 -7.42
N GLU A 88 -3.79 -21.05 -6.34
CA GLU A 88 -3.10 -19.77 -6.27
C GLU A 88 -1.64 -19.90 -5.79
N SER A 89 -1.18 -21.14 -5.51
CA SER A 89 0.16 -21.46 -4.99
C SER A 89 0.52 -20.63 -3.74
N VAL A 90 -0.44 -20.47 -2.82
CA VAL A 90 -0.27 -19.74 -1.55
C VAL A 90 -0.67 -20.61 -0.37
N ASP A 91 -0.25 -20.24 0.83
CA ASP A 91 -0.62 -20.96 2.04
C ASP A 91 -2.11 -20.80 2.39
N ARG A 92 -2.72 -21.85 2.96
CA ARG A 92 -4.13 -21.81 3.39
C ARG A 92 -4.38 -20.75 4.47
N SER A 93 -3.46 -20.58 5.41
CA SER A 93 -3.58 -19.58 6.47
C SER A 93 -3.52 -18.17 5.89
N TYR A 94 -2.70 -17.97 4.85
CA TYR A 94 -2.70 -16.73 4.09
C TYR A 94 -4.06 -16.49 3.45
N VAL A 95 -4.60 -17.44 2.67
CA VAL A 95 -5.93 -17.32 2.06
C VAL A 95 -7.01 -17.00 3.10
N SER A 96 -7.01 -17.72 4.22
CA SER A 96 -8.01 -17.55 5.28
C SER A 96 -8.01 -16.14 5.87
N ARG A 97 -6.85 -15.57 6.22
CA ARG A 97 -6.78 -14.19 6.73
C ARG A 97 -7.19 -13.19 5.66
N MET A 98 -6.82 -13.50 4.43
CA MET A 98 -6.92 -12.60 3.32
C MET A 98 -8.34 -12.48 2.75
N VAL A 99 -9.19 -13.49 2.89
CA VAL A 99 -10.60 -13.42 2.48
C VAL A 99 -11.36 -12.33 3.24
N ASN A 100 -10.97 -12.01 4.47
CA ASN A 100 -11.58 -10.95 5.29
C ASN A 100 -11.58 -9.56 4.63
N LEU A 101 -10.74 -9.33 3.61
CA LEU A 101 -10.77 -8.06 2.87
C LEU A 101 -12.08 -7.85 2.10
N THR A 102 -12.87 -8.91 1.87
CA THR A 102 -14.20 -8.79 1.24
C THR A 102 -15.26 -8.27 2.20
N THR A 103 -14.99 -8.21 3.51
CA THR A 103 -15.92 -7.75 4.55
C THR A 103 -15.59 -6.33 5.06
N LEU A 104 -14.69 -5.63 4.38
CA LEU A 104 -14.32 -4.26 4.72
C LEU A 104 -15.48 -3.29 4.51
N ALA A 105 -15.53 -2.26 5.35
CA ALA A 105 -16.46 -1.15 5.21
C ALA A 105 -16.31 -0.49 3.82
N PRO A 106 -17.42 -0.10 3.17
CA PRO A 106 -17.39 0.51 1.84
C PRO A 106 -16.45 1.71 1.73
N ASP A 107 -16.37 2.53 2.78
CA ASP A 107 -15.49 3.70 2.85
C ASP A 107 -14.00 3.31 2.81
N ILE A 108 -13.62 2.19 3.45
CA ILE A 108 -12.25 1.66 3.41
C ILE A 108 -11.94 1.14 2.01
N VAL A 109 -12.89 0.43 1.39
CA VAL A 109 -12.76 -0.03 0.00
C VAL A 109 -12.56 1.16 -0.95
N ALA A 110 -13.37 2.21 -0.81
CA ALA A 110 -13.22 3.45 -1.57
C ALA A 110 -11.85 4.10 -1.33
N ALA A 111 -11.38 4.17 -0.09
CA ALA A 111 -10.06 4.71 0.23
C ALA A 111 -8.91 3.89 -0.40
N ILE A 112 -9.03 2.56 -0.48
CA ILE A 112 -8.08 1.69 -1.20
C ILE A 112 -8.11 2.00 -2.71
N LEU A 113 -9.30 2.09 -3.28
CA LEU A 113 -9.48 2.36 -4.72
C LEU A 113 -9.01 3.76 -5.10
N ASP A 114 -9.08 4.73 -4.20
CA ASP A 114 -8.58 6.09 -4.40
C ASP A 114 -7.10 6.28 -4.04
N ASP A 115 -6.40 5.23 -3.57
CA ASP A 115 -5.05 5.31 -2.98
C ASP A 115 -4.91 6.40 -1.89
N LYS A 116 -5.97 6.60 -1.09
CA LYS A 116 -6.03 7.60 0.00
C LYS A 116 -5.49 7.07 1.33
N LEU A 117 -5.22 5.77 1.44
CA LEU A 117 -4.64 5.19 2.65
C LEU A 117 -3.16 5.57 2.79
N PRO A 118 -2.69 5.92 4.01
CA PRO A 118 -1.29 6.18 4.28
C PRO A 118 -0.37 5.03 3.90
N ASN A 119 0.86 5.41 3.53
CA ASN A 119 1.84 4.49 2.97
C ASN A 119 2.31 3.39 3.95
N HIS A 120 2.13 3.58 5.26
CA HIS A 120 2.47 2.58 6.27
C HIS A 120 1.40 1.51 6.46
N ILE A 121 0.18 1.69 5.94
CA ILE A 121 -0.86 0.67 5.99
C ILE A 121 -0.53 -0.46 5.01
N THR A 122 -0.53 -1.67 5.54
CA THR A 122 -0.30 -2.92 4.82
C THR A 122 -1.61 -3.69 4.66
N LEU A 123 -1.55 -4.71 3.80
CA LEU A 123 -2.66 -5.63 3.60
C LEU A 123 -3.04 -6.39 4.89
N PHE A 124 -2.05 -6.68 5.74
CA PHE A 124 -2.27 -7.43 6.96
C PHE A 124 -3.01 -6.60 8.00
N ASP A 125 -2.74 -5.30 8.08
CA ASP A 125 -3.41 -4.39 9.02
C ASP A 125 -4.92 -4.30 8.77
N LEU A 126 -5.36 -4.57 7.53
CA LEU A 126 -6.77 -4.54 7.15
C LEU A 126 -7.45 -5.92 7.16
N ALA A 127 -6.67 -7.00 7.03
CA ALA A 127 -7.21 -8.35 6.81
C ALA A 127 -7.14 -9.23 8.07
N VAL A 128 -6.20 -8.99 8.96
CA VAL A 128 -6.02 -9.79 10.17
C VAL A 128 -7.00 -9.29 11.21
N ASP A 129 -8.02 -10.11 11.49
CA ASP A 129 -9.02 -9.87 12.54
C ASP A 129 -9.73 -8.50 12.43
N PRO A 130 -10.38 -8.19 11.29
CA PRO A 130 -11.14 -6.95 11.21
C PRO A 130 -12.35 -7.01 12.15
N SER A 131 -12.65 -5.89 12.79
CA SER A 131 -13.91 -5.75 13.52
C SER A 131 -15.10 -6.13 12.64
N LEU A 132 -16.11 -6.78 13.23
CA LEU A 132 -17.33 -7.16 12.51
C LEU A 132 -18.19 -5.93 12.19
N LEU A 133 -18.13 -4.89 13.02
CA LEU A 133 -18.84 -3.63 12.82
C LEU A 133 -18.02 -2.68 11.96
N TRP A 134 -18.63 -2.11 10.92
CA TRP A 134 -17.96 -1.19 10.00
C TRP A 134 -17.50 0.10 10.68
N GLU A 135 -18.26 0.59 11.65
CA GLU A 135 -17.91 1.77 12.44
C GLU A 135 -16.61 1.53 13.21
N GLU A 136 -16.46 0.33 13.79
CA GLU A 136 -15.23 -0.05 14.50
C GLU A 136 -14.05 -0.24 13.55
N GLN A 137 -14.27 -0.80 12.35
CA GLN A 137 -13.23 -0.90 11.33
C GLN A 137 -12.70 0.48 10.95
N LEU A 138 -13.59 1.46 10.78
CA LEU A 138 -13.19 2.84 10.48
C LEU A 138 -12.38 3.45 11.62
N GLU A 139 -12.77 3.21 12.87
CA GLU A 139 -12.01 3.66 14.03
C GLU A 139 -10.65 2.96 14.17
N GLN A 140 -10.56 1.66 13.86
CA GLN A 140 -9.29 0.94 13.80
C GLN A 140 -8.37 1.51 12.72
N VAL A 141 -8.89 1.72 11.52
CA VAL A 141 -8.12 2.35 10.44
C VAL A 141 -7.68 3.74 10.89
N LYS A 142 -8.56 4.60 11.40
CA LYS A 142 -8.20 5.94 11.92
C LYS A 142 -7.12 5.90 12.99
N LYS A 143 -7.16 4.96 13.93
CA LYS A 143 -6.09 4.77 14.92
C LYS A 143 -4.76 4.42 14.26
N VAL A 144 -4.78 3.58 13.24
CA VAL A 144 -3.60 3.26 12.42
C VAL A 144 -3.19 4.47 11.55
N LEU A 145 -4.11 5.37 11.16
CA LEU A 145 -3.82 6.61 10.44
C LEU A 145 -3.08 7.64 11.31
N SER A 146 -3.25 7.62 12.63
CA SER A 146 -2.55 8.51 13.56
C SER A 146 -1.16 7.97 13.91
N PRO A 147 -0.08 8.76 13.68
CA PRO A 147 1.29 8.36 14.01
C PRO A 147 1.57 8.27 15.52
#